data_AF-A0A966Q110-F1
#
_entry.id   AF-A0A966Q110-F1
#
_cell.length_a   1.000
_cell.length_b   1.000
_cell.length_c   1.000
_cell.angle_alpha   90.00
_cell.angle_beta   90.00
_cell.angle_gamma   90.00
#
_symmetry.space_group_name_H-M   'P 1'
#
loop_
_entity.id
_entity.type
_entity.pdbx_description
1 polymer ?
#
loop_
_entity_poly.entity_id
_entity_poly.type
_entity_poly.pdbx_seq_one_letter_code
_entity_poly.pdbx_strand_id
1 'polypeptide(L)'
;MGARCTFVFKDSESTAIALYSHWGEYSMYQDLAAALQHAAPRVGDFSYYTRMAISYLIKDSILDETGFGLYACNPDDLGFMDSPVVINLVDKTIEDSTGTHSIDEFISYHAGALV
;
A
#
# COMPACT_ATOMS: atom_id res chain seq x y z
N MET A 1 16.97 10.49 10.56
CA MET A 1 16.52 9.68 9.40
C MET A 1 15.04 9.40 9.61
N GLY A 2 14.19 9.56 8.59
CA GLY A 2 12.73 9.35 8.71
C GLY A 2 12.34 7.88 8.89
N ALA A 3 11.11 7.62 9.35
CA ALA A 3 10.52 6.29 9.50
C ALA A 3 9.87 5.90 8.17
N ARG A 4 10.55 5.04 7.39
CA ARG A 4 10.30 4.84 5.97
C ARG A 4 9.53 3.55 5.73
N CYS A 5 8.63 3.56 4.77
CA CYS A 5 7.90 2.36 4.37
C CYS A 5 7.62 2.36 2.88
N THR A 6 7.29 1.19 2.34
CA THR A 6 6.97 1.03 0.92
C THR A 6 5.72 0.19 0.75
N PHE A 7 4.71 0.72 0.05
CA PHE A 7 3.51 -0.02 -0.32
C PHE A 7 3.65 -0.56 -1.75
N VAL A 8 3.63 -1.87 -1.93
CA VAL A 8 3.89 -2.54 -3.21
C VAL A 8 2.58 -3.12 -3.73
N PHE A 9 1.94 -2.44 -4.69
CA PHE A 9 0.71 -2.88 -5.33
C PHE A 9 1.03 -3.85 -6.47
N LYS A 10 0.94 -5.15 -6.19
CA LYS A 10 1.21 -6.24 -7.15
C LYS A 10 -0.06 -6.52 -7.97
N ASP A 11 0.04 -6.39 -9.29
CA ASP A 11 -1.06 -6.65 -10.24
C ASP A 11 -0.89 -7.95 -11.05
N SER A 12 0.31 -8.54 -10.99
CA SER A 12 0.71 -9.76 -11.69
C SER A 12 1.98 -10.33 -11.05
N GLU A 13 2.44 -11.50 -11.50
CA GLU A 13 3.67 -12.12 -10.97
C GLU A 13 4.93 -11.28 -11.20
N SER A 14 4.97 -10.42 -12.22
CA SER A 14 6.18 -9.70 -12.62
C SER A 14 6.06 -8.18 -12.57
N THR A 15 4.88 -7.64 -12.27
CA THR A 15 4.63 -6.20 -12.30
C THR A 15 3.98 -5.73 -11.00
N ALA A 16 4.55 -4.66 -10.44
CA ALA A 16 4.00 -3.95 -9.31
C ALA A 16 4.33 -2.45 -9.38
N ILE A 17 3.49 -1.65 -8.72
CA ILE A 17 3.75 -0.24 -8.47
C ILE A 17 4.08 -0.06 -7.00
N ALA A 18 5.24 0.51 -6.70
CA ALA A 18 5.66 0.84 -5.35
C ALA A 18 5.40 2.31 -5.06
N LEU A 19 4.78 2.58 -3.90
CA LEU A 19 4.70 3.89 -3.28
C LEU A 19 5.63 3.91 -2.06
N TYR A 20 6.74 4.62 -2.18
CA TYR A 20 7.65 4.92 -1.07
C TYR A 20 7.11 6.09 -0.25
N SER A 21 7.26 6.02 1.08
CA SER A 21 7.06 7.12 2.01
C SER A 21 8.29 7.34 2.89
N HIS A 22 8.72 8.60 3.05
CA HIS A 22 9.87 8.96 3.87
C HIS A 22 9.57 8.99 5.38
N TRP A 23 8.30 9.18 5.76
CA TRP A 23 7.88 9.38 7.15
C TRP A 23 6.62 8.58 7.57
N GLY A 24 6.15 7.66 6.73
CA GLY A 24 4.86 6.98 6.91
C GLY A 24 4.85 5.73 7.79
N GLU A 25 6.00 5.21 8.21
CA GLU A 25 6.08 3.86 8.83
C GLU A 25 5.28 3.74 10.14
N TYR A 26 5.18 4.80 10.93
CA TYR A 26 4.47 4.76 12.23
C TYR A 26 2.96 4.48 12.13
N SER A 27 2.31 4.95 11.07
CA SER A 27 0.85 4.82 10.84
C SER A 27 0.52 4.00 9.59
N MET A 28 1.53 3.35 8.99
CA MET A 28 1.43 2.78 7.64
C MET A 28 0.27 1.80 7.49
N TYR A 29 -0.02 1.00 8.52
CA TYR A 29 -1.07 0.00 8.44
C TYR A 29 -2.47 0.62 8.52
N GLN A 30 -2.68 1.60 9.40
CA GLN A 30 -3.94 2.32 9.51
C GLN A 30 -4.21 3.15 8.24
N ASP A 31 -3.18 3.83 7.74
CA ASP A 31 -3.27 4.64 6.51
C ASP A 31 -3.55 3.76 5.29
N LEU A 32 -2.85 2.61 5.18
CA LEU A 32 -3.09 1.64 4.13
C LEU A 32 -4.51 1.07 4.22
N ALA A 33 -4.98 0.68 5.40
CA ALA A 33 -6.33 0.15 5.57
C ALA A 33 -7.41 1.16 5.11
N ALA A 34 -7.27 2.44 5.49
CA ALA A 34 -8.17 3.49 5.04
C ALA A 34 -8.10 3.71 3.52
N ALA A 35 -6.90 3.65 2.94
CA ALA A 35 -6.70 3.79 1.49
C ALA A 35 -7.31 2.63 0.69
N LEU A 36 -7.15 1.39 1.18
CA LEU A 36 -7.73 0.20 0.56
C LEU A 36 -9.25 0.18 0.70
N GLN A 37 -9.79 0.62 1.84
CA GLN A 37 -11.22 0.80 2.03
C GLN A 37 -11.78 1.86 1.06
N HIS A 38 -11.08 2.99 0.86
CA HIS A 38 -11.45 3.99 -0.13
C HIS A 38 -11.44 3.43 -1.56
N ALA A 39 -10.48 2.56 -1.89
CA ALA A 39 -10.34 1.95 -3.21
C ALA A 39 -11.30 0.76 -3.47
N ALA A 40 -11.99 0.24 -2.44
CA ALA A 40 -12.86 -0.93 -2.52
C ALA A 40 -13.90 -0.95 -3.67
N PRO A 41 -14.49 0.18 -4.11
CA PRO A 41 -15.38 0.19 -5.28
C PRO A 41 -14.73 -0.27 -6.60
N ARG A 42 -13.41 -0.43 -6.64
CA ARG A 42 -12.62 -0.81 -7.83
C ARG A 42 -11.95 -2.18 -7.69
N VAL A 43 -12.38 -3.02 -6.76
CA VAL A 43 -11.88 -4.40 -6.68
C VAL A 43 -12.06 -5.10 -8.04
N GLY A 44 -10.97 -5.70 -8.53
CA GLY A 44 -10.89 -6.34 -9.85
C GLY A 44 -10.45 -5.41 -11.00
N ASP A 45 -10.42 -4.09 -10.78
CA ASP A 45 -9.84 -3.11 -11.72
C ASP A 45 -8.54 -2.56 -11.12
N PHE A 46 -7.46 -3.32 -11.29
CA PHE A 46 -6.19 -3.10 -10.60
C PHE A 46 -5.62 -1.70 -10.83
N SER A 47 -5.72 -1.19 -12.07
CA SER A 47 -5.24 0.14 -12.42
C SER A 47 -5.97 1.25 -11.64
N TYR A 48 -7.30 1.17 -11.55
CA TYR A 48 -8.09 2.14 -10.79
C TYR A 48 -7.94 1.96 -9.29
N TYR A 49 -7.87 0.71 -8.81
CA TYR A 49 -7.68 0.40 -7.40
C TYR A 49 -6.35 0.98 -6.88
N THR A 50 -5.24 0.66 -7.55
CA THR A 50 -3.91 1.19 -7.22
C THR A 50 -3.89 2.71 -7.27
N ARG A 51 -4.43 3.32 -8.33
CA ARG A 51 -4.53 4.78 -8.43
C ARG A 51 -5.31 5.37 -7.24
N MET A 52 -6.45 4.80 -6.86
CA MET A 52 -7.28 5.32 -5.77
C MET A 52 -6.61 5.20 -4.41
N ALA A 53 -6.01 4.04 -4.10
CA ALA A 53 -5.30 3.83 -2.84
C ALA A 53 -4.12 4.80 -2.71
N ILE A 54 -3.30 4.91 -3.75
CA ILE A 54 -2.17 5.85 -3.78
C ILE A 54 -2.65 7.30 -3.67
N SER A 55 -3.68 7.68 -4.43
CA SER A 55 -4.25 9.04 -4.35
C SER A 55 -4.72 9.38 -2.94
N TYR A 56 -5.30 8.41 -2.22
CA TYR A 56 -5.74 8.60 -0.84
C TYR A 56 -4.56 8.83 0.11
N LEU A 57 -3.49 8.03 -0.04
CA LEU A 57 -2.28 8.12 0.79
C LEU A 57 -1.54 9.45 0.62
N ILE A 58 -1.51 10.01 -0.59
CA ILE A 58 -0.72 11.21 -0.90
C ILE A 58 -1.54 12.51 -0.97
N LYS A 59 -2.86 12.45 -0.76
CA LYS A 59 -3.80 13.56 -1.05
C LYS A 59 -3.40 14.92 -0.48
N ASP A 60 -2.77 14.94 0.68
CA ASP A 60 -2.40 16.16 1.41
C ASP A 60 -0.97 16.66 1.07
N SER A 61 -0.20 15.88 0.31
CA SER A 61 1.21 16.14 -0.05
C SER A 61 1.50 15.94 -1.54
N ILE A 62 0.48 15.99 -2.40
CA ILE A 62 0.60 15.64 -3.82
C ILE A 62 1.53 16.57 -4.62
N LEU A 63 1.73 17.80 -4.14
CA LEU A 63 2.59 18.80 -4.78
C LEU A 63 3.92 19.00 -4.04
N ASP A 64 4.16 18.28 -2.93
CA ASP A 64 5.37 18.43 -2.16
C ASP A 64 6.56 17.83 -2.93
N GLU A 65 7.72 18.49 -2.86
CA GLU A 65 8.95 18.03 -3.54
C GLU A 65 9.55 16.77 -2.89
N THR A 66 9.15 16.47 -1.65
CA THR A 66 9.65 15.34 -0.85
C THR A 66 8.53 14.68 -0.09
N GLY A 67 8.75 13.43 0.33
CA GLY A 67 7.83 12.68 1.18
C GLY A 67 7.40 11.38 0.53
N PHE A 68 6.95 11.44 -0.72
CA PHE A 68 6.51 10.25 -1.47
C PHE A 68 7.28 10.07 -2.77
N GLY A 69 7.48 8.81 -3.16
CA GLY A 69 8.05 8.43 -4.45
C GLY A 69 7.25 7.29 -5.08
N LEU A 70 7.15 7.28 -6.40
CA LEU A 70 6.39 6.29 -7.17
C LEU A 70 7.28 5.68 -8.24
N TYR A 71 7.32 4.36 -8.32
CA TYR A 71 8.10 3.65 -9.32
C TYR A 71 7.53 2.26 -9.62
N ALA A 72 7.81 1.76 -10.82
CA ALA A 72 7.54 0.37 -11.16
C ALA A 72 8.63 -0.53 -10.56
N CYS A 73 8.24 -1.72 -10.09
CA CYS A 73 9.17 -2.69 -9.51
C CYS A 73 8.76 -4.13 -9.84
N ASN A 74 9.70 -5.05 -9.63
CA ASN A 74 9.42 -6.48 -9.63
C ASN A 74 9.00 -6.89 -8.20
N PRO A 75 7.80 -7.46 -8.00
CA PRO A 75 7.33 -7.85 -6.66
C PRO A 75 8.17 -8.96 -6.00
N ASP A 76 9.00 -9.69 -6.74
CA ASP A 76 9.87 -10.74 -6.21
C ASP A 76 11.26 -10.24 -5.77
N ASP A 77 11.59 -8.96 -6.01
CA ASP A 77 12.87 -8.35 -5.66
C ASP A 77 12.65 -7.06 -4.84
N LEU A 78 12.38 -7.25 -3.55
CA LEU A 78 12.03 -6.17 -2.61
C LEU A 78 13.11 -5.90 -1.56
N GLY A 79 14.24 -6.60 -1.61
CA GLY A 79 15.25 -6.61 -0.53
C GLY A 79 15.93 -5.27 -0.25
N PHE A 80 15.78 -4.29 -1.14
CA PHE A 80 16.31 -2.93 -1.00
C PHE A 80 15.28 -1.93 -0.42
N MET A 81 14.03 -2.34 -0.24
CA MET A 81 12.95 -1.47 0.22
C MET A 81 12.90 -1.37 1.75
N ASP A 82 12.59 -0.17 2.25
CA ASP A 82 12.30 0.04 3.66
C ASP A 82 10.88 -0.47 3.97
N SER A 83 10.77 -1.40 4.93
CA SER A 83 9.51 -1.96 5.45
C SER A 83 8.44 -2.21 4.37
N PRO A 84 8.70 -3.08 3.37
CA PRO A 84 7.77 -3.33 2.29
C PRO A 84 6.50 -4.04 2.78
N VAL A 85 5.34 -3.53 2.35
CA VAL A 85 4.03 -4.16 2.50
C VAL A 85 3.53 -4.49 1.10
N VAL A 86 3.37 -5.78 0.81
CA VAL A 86 2.92 -6.25 -0.51
C VAL A 86 1.42 -6.39 -0.51
N ILE A 87 0.75 -5.63 -1.37
CA ILE A 87 -0.68 -5.69 -1.62
C ILE A 87 -0.88 -6.47 -2.91
N ASN A 88 -1.17 -7.77 -2.79
CA ASN A 88 -1.41 -8.65 -3.93
C ASN A 88 -2.89 -8.53 -4.34
N LEU A 89 -3.13 -7.82 -5.45
CA LEU A 89 -4.47 -7.55 -5.94
C LEU A 89 -5.10 -8.75 -6.67
N VAL A 90 -4.27 -9.70 -7.11
CA VAL A 90 -4.70 -10.95 -7.77
C VAL A 90 -5.24 -11.91 -6.72
N ASP A 91 -4.44 -12.19 -5.69
CA ASP A 91 -4.78 -13.14 -4.63
C ASP A 91 -5.58 -12.52 -3.49
N LYS A 92 -5.71 -11.18 -3.49
CA LYS A 92 -6.41 -10.38 -2.48
C LYS A 92 -5.82 -10.53 -1.09
N THR A 93 -4.50 -10.58 -1.01
CA THR A 93 -3.74 -10.71 0.22
C THR A 93 -2.84 -9.51 0.47
N ILE A 94 -2.45 -9.34 1.73
CA ILE A 94 -1.43 -8.41 2.18
C ILE A 94 -0.35 -9.23 2.88
N GLU A 95 0.90 -9.02 2.49
CA GLU A 95 2.08 -9.59 3.14
C GLU A 95 2.91 -8.48 3.76
N ASP A 96 3.20 -8.63 5.05
CA ASP A 96 4.05 -7.74 5.83
C ASP A 96 4.89 -8.53 6.84
N SER A 97 5.59 -7.83 7.73
CA SER A 97 6.45 -8.45 8.77
C SER A 97 5.73 -9.40 9.75
N THR A 98 4.40 -9.35 9.82
CA THR A 98 3.56 -10.19 10.69
C THR A 98 3.03 -11.44 10.00
N GLY A 99 3.16 -11.52 8.67
CA GLY A 99 2.70 -12.64 7.85
C GLY A 99 1.78 -12.21 6.72
N THR A 100 1.02 -13.17 6.20
CA THR A 100 0.07 -12.96 5.09
C THR A 100 -1.36 -13.00 5.61
N HIS A 101 -2.15 -11.99 5.25
CA HIS A 101 -3.56 -11.83 5.65
C HIS A 101 -4.41 -11.53 4.41
N SER A 102 -5.73 -11.77 4.46
CA SER A 102 -6.59 -11.23 3.41
C SER A 102 -6.69 -9.70 3.52
N ILE A 103 -6.93 -9.02 2.39
CA ILE A 103 -7.16 -7.56 2.38
C ILE A 103 -8.30 -7.18 3.33
N ASP A 104 -9.39 -7.96 3.37
CA ASP A 104 -10.56 -7.67 4.20
C ASP A 104 -10.26 -7.82 5.70
N GLU A 105 -9.49 -8.84 6.10
CA GLU A 105 -9.05 -9.03 7.49
C GLU A 105 -8.12 -7.89 7.91
N PHE A 106 -7.17 -7.53 7.07
CA PHE A 106 -6.26 -6.42 7.31
C PHE A 106 -7.02 -5.10 7.50
N ILE A 107 -7.95 -4.77 6.60
CA ILE A 107 -8.81 -3.58 6.73
C ILE A 107 -9.59 -3.65 8.03
N SER A 108 -10.23 -4.78 8.34
CA SER A 108 -11.05 -4.92 9.55
C SER A 108 -10.24 -4.73 10.83
N TYR A 109 -9.01 -5.22 10.87
CA TYR A 109 -8.13 -5.11 12.03
C TYR A 109 -7.56 -3.69 12.20
N HIS A 110 -7.15 -3.04 11.10
CA HIS A 110 -6.42 -1.76 11.16
C HIS A 110 -7.29 -0.52 10.97
N ALA A 111 -8.45 -0.61 10.31
CA ALA A 111 -9.39 0.50 10.21
C ALA A 111 -10.06 0.83 11.57
N GLY A 112 -10.02 -0.12 12.51
CA GLY A 112 -10.74 -0.04 13.77
C GLY A 112 -12.24 -0.22 13.54
N ALA A 113 -12.89 -0.96 14.44
CA ALA A 113 -14.33 -0.88 14.58
C ALA A 113 -14.72 0.60 14.73
N LEU A 114 -15.35 1.18 13.71
CA LEU A 114 -16.08 2.43 13.85
C LEU A 114 -17.18 2.16 14.89
N VAL A 115 -16.92 2.51 16.15
CA VAL A 115 -17.95 2.69 17.18
C VAL A 115 -18.27 4.17 17.27
#